data_AF-A0AAW9KX97-F1
#
_entry.id   AF-A0AAW9KX97-F1
#
_cell.length_a   1.000
_cell.length_b   1.000
_cell.length_c   1.000
_cell.angle_alpha   90.00
_cell.angle_beta   90.00
_cell.angle_gamma   90.00
#
_symmetry.space_group_name_H-M   'P 1'
#
loop_
_entity.id
_entity.type
_entity.pdbx_description
1 polymer ?
#
loop_
_entity_poly.entity_id
_entity_poly.type
_entity_poly.pdbx_seq_one_letter_code
_entity_poly.pdbx_strand_id
1 'polypeptide(L)'
;LEYNRLKQRTEHDLEMISTTGVCKGIENYARHFTGKAPNETPFCLFDYLGIFEREFLVIVDESHVSLPQFGGMYAGDMSRKSVLVEYGFRLPSALDNRPLKFD
;
A
#
# COMPACT_ATOMS: atom_id res chain seq x y z
N LEU A 1 21.15 14.02 -1.54
CA LEU A 1 19.98 14.95 -1.54
C LEU A 1 18.73 14.24 -0.97
N GLU A 2 18.56 13.01 -1.40
CA GLU A 2 17.51 12.03 -1.10
C GLU A 2 17.34 11.81 0.42
N TYR A 3 18.43 11.64 1.17
CA TYR A 3 18.38 11.46 2.62
C TYR A 3 17.69 12.64 3.33
N ASN A 4 18.10 13.88 3.03
CA ASN A 4 17.52 15.07 3.65
C ASN A 4 16.03 15.22 3.30
N ARG A 5 15.66 14.94 2.05
CA ARG A 5 14.27 14.92 1.58
C ARG A 5 13.44 13.91 2.37
N LEU A 6 13.94 12.68 2.49
CA LEU A 6 13.25 11.60 3.19
C LEU A 6 13.09 11.92 4.67
N LYS A 7 14.17 12.41 5.30
CA LYS A 7 14.18 12.80 6.71
C LYS A 7 13.15 13.89 7.00
N GLN A 8 13.22 15.03 6.30
CA GLN A 8 12.29 16.14 6.49
C GLN A 8 10.83 15.72 6.31
N ARG A 9 10.53 14.95 5.26
CA ARG A 9 9.17 14.46 5.01
C ARG A 9 8.69 13.52 6.10
N THR A 10 9.54 12.58 6.53
CA THR A 10 9.17 11.57 7.52
C THR A 10 8.98 12.19 8.90
N GLU A 11 9.86 13.10 9.32
CA GLU A 11 9.76 13.79 10.61
C GLU A 11 8.50 14.67 10.68
N HIS A 12 8.19 15.41 9.61
CA HIS A 12 6.94 16.16 9.51
C HIS A 12 5.70 15.26 9.57
N ASP A 13 5.70 14.14 8.83
CA ASP A 13 4.58 13.20 8.83
C ASP A 13 4.40 12.56 10.22
N LEU A 14 5.49 12.27 10.96
CA LEU A 14 5.46 11.78 12.34
C LEU A 14 4.92 12.81 13.33
N GLU A 15 5.29 14.08 13.20
CA GLU A 15 4.76 15.18 14.02
C GLU A 15 3.25 15.35 13.82
N MET A 16 2.79 15.26 12.57
CA MET A 16 1.35 15.32 12.26
C MET A 16 0.59 14.13 12.84
N ILE A 17 1.14 12.91 12.75
CA ILE A 17 0.53 11.71 13.34
C ILE A 17 0.48 11.83 14.87
N SER A 18 1.55 12.28 15.53
CA SER A 18 1.57 12.40 16.99
C SER A 18 0.63 13.49 17.52
N THR A 19 0.43 14.57 16.75
CA THR A 19 -0.38 15.72 17.18
C THR A 19 -1.85 15.57 16.82
N THR A 20 -2.17 15.06 15.63
CA THR A 20 -3.53 15.04 15.08
C THR A 20 -4.09 13.63 14.85
N GLY A 21 -3.25 12.60 14.96
CA GLY A 21 -3.60 11.23 14.62
C GLY A 21 -3.56 10.91 13.12
N VAL A 22 -3.32 11.89 12.24
CA VAL A 22 -3.30 11.69 10.78
C VAL A 22 -2.27 12.56 10.07
N CYS A 23 -1.80 12.13 8.90
CA CYS A 23 -0.99 12.95 8.00
C CYS A 23 -1.38 12.74 6.54
N LYS A 24 -0.89 13.60 5.65
CA LYS A 24 -1.15 13.46 4.21
C LYS A 24 -0.40 12.27 3.64
N GLY A 25 -1.15 11.28 3.16
CA GLY A 25 -0.59 10.06 2.62
C GLY A 25 -0.23 9.05 3.72
N ILE A 26 -1.01 9.02 4.81
CA ILE A 26 -0.82 8.11 5.95
C ILE A 26 -0.79 6.63 5.54
N GLU A 27 -1.42 6.27 4.42
CA GLU A 27 -1.41 4.92 3.87
C GLU A 27 0.01 4.43 3.50
N ASN A 28 0.98 5.32 3.32
CA ASN A 28 2.38 4.93 3.09
C ASN A 28 3.05 4.35 4.35
N TYR A 29 2.39 4.42 5.50
CA TYR A 29 2.79 3.80 6.76
C TYR A 29 1.91 2.59 7.13
N ALA A 30 1.02 2.13 6.24
CA ALA A 30 0.01 1.12 6.54
C ALA A 30 0.58 -0.12 7.25
N ARG A 31 1.73 -0.64 6.79
CA ARG A 31 2.41 -1.79 7.43
C ARG A 31 2.65 -1.59 8.93
N HIS A 32 3.09 -0.40 9.33
CA HIS A 32 3.38 -0.09 10.73
C HIS A 32 2.11 0.00 11.58
N PHE A 33 1.00 0.44 10.99
CA PHE A 33 -0.31 0.47 11.67
C PHE A 33 -0.96 -0.91 11.78
N THR A 34 -0.76 -1.77 10.78
CA THR A 34 -1.40 -3.09 10.70
C THR A 34 -0.57 -4.20 11.35
N GLY A 35 0.69 -3.92 11.74
CA GLY A 35 1.59 -4.91 12.33
C GLY A 35 2.08 -5.97 11.35
N LYS A 36 1.83 -5.80 10.05
CA LYS A 36 2.23 -6.74 8.99
C LYS A 36 3.76 -6.80 8.87
N ALA A 37 4.29 -7.98 8.57
CA ALA A 37 5.70 -8.15 8.26
C ALA A 37 6.05 -7.48 6.91
N PRO A 38 7.32 -7.13 6.65
CA PRO A 38 7.75 -6.64 5.34
C PRO A 38 7.36 -7.64 4.22
N ASN A 39 6.84 -7.12 3.11
CA ASN A 39 6.29 -7.87 1.98
C ASN A 39 5.07 -8.74 2.25
N GLU A 40 4.58 -8.84 3.49
CA GLU A 40 3.35 -9.57 3.79
C GLU A 40 2.16 -8.97 3.03
N THR A 41 1.17 -9.80 2.70
CA THR A 41 -0.04 -9.36 2.01
C THR A 41 -0.77 -8.30 2.85
N PRO A 42 -0.99 -7.09 2.29
CA PRO A 42 -1.70 -6.04 3.00
C PRO A 42 -3.19 -6.37 3.09
N PHE A 43 -3.85 -5.78 4.08
CA PHE A 43 -5.31 -5.86 4.18
C PHE A 43 -5.98 -5.16 2.98
N CYS A 44 -7.10 -5.71 2.55
CA CYS A 44 -7.97 -5.18 1.52
C CYS A 44 -9.45 -5.38 1.90
N LEU A 45 -10.37 -5.06 1.00
CA LEU A 45 -11.80 -5.21 1.25
C LEU A 45 -12.20 -6.67 1.56
N PHE A 46 -11.51 -7.65 0.98
CA PHE A 46 -11.85 -9.06 1.19
C PHE A 46 -11.67 -9.53 2.64
N ASP A 47 -10.71 -8.94 3.37
CA ASP A 47 -10.52 -9.23 4.79
C ASP A 47 -11.71 -8.74 5.63
N TYR A 48 -12.24 -7.55 5.31
CA TYR A 48 -13.45 -7.02 5.96
C TYR A 48 -14.71 -7.84 5.63
N LEU A 49 -14.76 -8.42 4.43
CA LEU A 49 -15.85 -9.31 4.03
C LEU A 49 -15.72 -10.70 4.64
N GLY A 50 -14.62 -11.02 5.32
CA GLY A 50 -14.39 -12.33 5.93
C GLY A 50 -14.37 -13.45 4.89
N ILE A 51 -13.87 -13.18 3.68
CA ILE A 51 -13.89 -14.14 2.55
C ILE A 51 -13.28 -15.51 2.91
N PHE A 52 -12.34 -15.52 3.87
CA PHE A 52 -11.64 -16.72 4.32
C PHE A 52 -12.40 -17.51 5.39
N GLU A 53 -13.49 -16.95 5.93
CA GLU A 53 -14.26 -17.51 7.04
C GLU A 53 -15.72 -17.84 6.66
N ARG A 54 -16.18 -17.35 5.50
CA ARG A 54 -17.53 -17.61 4.99
C ARG A 54 -17.56 -17.63 3.47
N GLU A 55 -18.59 -18.29 2.94
CA GLU A 55 -18.86 -18.28 1.50
C GLU A 55 -19.22 -16.87 1.03
N PHE A 56 -18.75 -16.53 -0.16
CA PHE A 56 -19.04 -15.27 -0.81
C PHE A 56 -19.14 -15.45 -2.33
N LEU A 57 -19.84 -14.53 -2.99
CA LEU A 57 -19.88 -14.42 -4.44
C LEU A 57 -19.18 -13.13 -4.86
N VAL A 58 -18.16 -13.25 -5.71
CA VAL A 58 -17.63 -12.13 -6.49
C VAL A 58 -18.07 -12.27 -7.93
N ILE A 59 -18.70 -11.21 -8.42
CA ILE A 59 -19.03 -11.04 -9.83
C ILE A 59 -17.99 -10.09 -10.41
N VAL A 60 -17.23 -10.56 -11.39
CA VAL A 60 -16.29 -9.74 -12.14
C VAL A 60 -16.97 -9.34 -13.44
N ASP A 61 -17.53 -8.14 -13.45
CA ASP A 61 -18.08 -7.55 -14.67
C ASP A 61 -16.95 -7.27 -15.68
N GLU A 62 -17.26 -7.38 -16.98
CA GLU A 62 -16.29 -7.22 -18.08
C GLU A 62 -14.96 -7.95 -17.85
N SER A 63 -15.04 -9.22 -17.44
CA SER A 63 -13.89 -10.00 -16.99
C SER A 63 -12.72 -10.09 -17.99
N HIS A 64 -13.01 -10.00 -19.29
CA HIS A 64 -12.01 -9.95 -20.36
C HIS A 64 -11.12 -8.71 -20.30
N VAL A 65 -11.54 -7.65 -19.60
CA VAL A 65 -10.77 -6.44 -19.31
C VAL A 65 -10.33 -6.41 -17.84
N SER A 66 -11.24 -6.66 -16.90
CA SER A 66 -10.99 -6.48 -15.47
C SER A 66 -9.99 -7.48 -14.87
N LEU A 67 -9.96 -8.73 -15.34
CA LEU A 67 -8.98 -9.71 -14.86
C LEU A 67 -7.55 -9.37 -15.32
N PRO A 68 -7.29 -9.07 -16.61
CA PRO A 68 -5.98 -8.56 -17.03
C PRO A 68 -5.56 -7.30 -16.29
N GLN A 69 -6.50 -6.37 -16.04
CA GLN A 69 -6.24 -5.16 -15.28
C GLN A 69 -5.76 -5.49 -13.87
N PHE A 70 -6.48 -6.35 -13.13
CA PHE A 70 -6.10 -6.79 -11.79
C PHE A 70 -4.70 -7.42 -11.78
N GLY A 71 -4.41 -8.30 -12.74
CA GLY A 71 -3.08 -8.92 -12.88
C GLY A 71 -1.94 -7.91 -13.08
N GLY A 72 -2.22 -6.77 -13.73
CA GLY A 72 -1.24 -5.70 -13.95
C GLY A 72 -1.07 -4.71 -12.78
N MET A 73 -2.00 -4.67 -11.82
CA MET A 73 -2.04 -3.63 -10.79
C MET A 73 -0.78 -3.62 -9.91
N TYR A 74 -0.33 -4.79 -9.43
CA TYR A 74 0.86 -4.89 -8.59
C TYR A 74 2.10 -4.34 -9.29
N ALA A 75 2.35 -4.77 -10.54
CA ALA A 75 3.54 -4.36 -11.28
C ALA A 75 3.53 -2.85 -11.59
N GLY A 76 2.37 -2.31 -11.98
CA GLY A 76 2.20 -0.88 -12.22
C GLY A 76 2.43 -0.03 -10.96
N ASP A 77 1.88 -0.46 -9.83
CA ASP A 77 2.07 0.22 -8.54
C ASP A 77 3.53 0.17 -8.07
N MET A 78 4.15 -1.02 -8.14
CA MET A 78 5.55 -1.21 -7.77
C MET A 78 6.50 -0.37 -8.61
N SER A 79 6.30 -0.28 -9.93
CA SER A 79 7.13 0.55 -10.81
C SER A 79 7.12 2.01 -10.36
N ARG A 80 5.94 2.56 -10.10
CA ARG A 80 5.77 3.95 -9.67
C ARG A 80 6.32 4.20 -8.26
N LYS A 81 6.05 3.31 -7.31
CA LYS A 81 6.48 3.51 -5.91
C LYS A 81 7.97 3.26 -5.70
N SER A 82 8.59 2.38 -6.49
CA SER A 82 10.04 2.16 -6.45
C SER A 82 10.80 3.44 -6.75
N VAL A 83 10.36 4.22 -7.76
CA VAL A 83 10.94 5.53 -8.09
C VAL A 83 10.84 6.52 -6.91
N LEU A 84 9.71 6.55 -6.21
CA LEU A 84 9.55 7.43 -5.03
C LEU A 84 10.49 7.03 -3.89
N VAL A 85 10.74 5.74 -3.70
CA VAL A 85 11.67 5.24 -2.68
C VAL A 85 13.11 5.53 -3.08
N GLU A 86 13.49 5.24 -4.32
CA GLU A 86 14.83 5.47 -4.88
C GLU A 86 15.26 6.92 -4.72
N TYR A 87 14.37 7.86 -5.03
CA TYR A 87 14.64 9.29 -4.88
C TYR A 87 14.27 9.84 -3.48
N GLY A 88 14.07 9.01 -2.46
CA GLY A 88 13.90 9.48 -1.07
C GLY A 88 12.64 10.33 -0.82
N PHE A 89 11.57 10.14 -1.60
CA PHE A 89 10.26 10.74 -1.32
C PHE A 89 9.43 9.93 -0.33
N ARG A 90 9.67 8.61 -0.25
CA ARG A 90 8.98 7.69 0.66
C ARG A 90 9.96 6.65 1.22
N LEU A 91 9.63 6.12 2.40
CA LEU A 91 10.36 5.02 3.03
C LEU A 91 10.16 3.72 2.21
N PRO A 92 11.10 2.76 2.28
CA PRO A 92 10.92 1.44 1.65
C PRO A 92 9.64 0.72 2.09
N SER A 93 9.19 0.93 3.34
CA SER A 93 7.94 0.35 3.85
C SER A 93 6.69 0.84 3.12
N ALA A 94 6.77 1.93 2.36
CA ALA A 94 5.65 2.40 1.56
C ALA A 94 5.29 1.40 0.44
N LEU A 95 6.25 0.57 -0.01
CA LEU A 95 6.01 -0.49 -1.00
C LEU A 95 5.07 -1.58 -0.47
N ASP A 96 4.95 -1.73 0.85
CA ASP A 96 4.10 -2.75 1.47
C ASP A 96 2.61 -2.36 1.45
N ASN A 97 2.29 -1.07 1.24
CA ASN A 97 0.92 -0.66 0.94
C ASN A 97 0.70 -0.74 -0.58
N ARG A 98 0.17 -1.86 -1.06
CA ARG A 98 0.15 -2.19 -2.49
C ARG A 98 -1.06 -3.04 -2.86
N PRO A 99 -1.39 -3.14 -4.16
CA PRO A 99 -2.34 -4.13 -4.64
C PRO A 99 -1.90 -5.57 -4.30
N LEU A 100 -2.88 -6.47 -4.27
CA LEU A 100 -2.64 -7.91 -4.18
C LEU A 100 -1.94 -8.42 -5.45
N LYS A 101 -1.21 -9.52 -5.31
CA LYS A 101 -0.75 -10.31 -6.44
C LYS A 101 -1.85 -11.32 -6.80
N PHE A 102 -1.92 -11.69 -8.07
CA PHE A 102 -2.83 -12.73 -8.53
C PHE A 102 -2.35 -14.14 -8.12
N ASP A 103 -1.02 -14.30 -8.03
CA ASP A 103 -0.33 -15.55 -7.70
C ASP A 103 0.00 -15.71 -6.21
#